data_AF-A0A0R1NX36-F1
#
_entry.id   AF-A0A0R1NX36-F1
#
_cell.length_a   1.000
_cell.length_b   1.000
_cell.length_c   1.000
_cell.angle_alpha   90.00
_cell.angle_beta   90.00
_cell.angle_gamma   90.00
#
_symmetry.space_group_name_H-M   'P 1'
#
loop_
_entity.id
_entity.type
_entity.pdbx_description
1 polymer ?
#
loop_
_entity_poly.entity_id
_entity_poly.type
_entity_poly.pdbx_seq_one_letter_code
_entity_poly.pdbx_strand_id
1 'polypeptide(L)'
;MSTNDYYGYALTQKMQESISVSESTMYPVLRRLKKNNLLSTYDEPYQGRNRRYYKITAEGKRQYQMIQVEWQEFKKGIDKMLGDGKADE
;
A
#
# COMPACT_ATOMS: atom_id res chain seq x y z
N MET A 1 -20.15 -0.22 -3.04
CA MET A 1 -18.68 -0.08 -3.08
C MET A 1 -18.17 -0.45 -1.70
N SER A 2 -17.56 -1.63 -1.54
CA SER A 2 -16.99 -2.01 -0.24
C SER A 2 -15.74 -1.15 0.02
N THR A 3 -15.86 -0.13 0.85
CA THR A 3 -14.71 0.52 1.50
C THR A 3 -14.06 -0.49 2.42
N ASN A 4 -13.16 -1.33 1.88
CA ASN A 4 -12.36 -2.27 2.67
C ASN A 4 -11.26 -1.49 3.41
N ASP A 5 -11.66 -0.73 4.43
CA ASP A 5 -10.73 -0.26 5.43
C ASP A 5 -10.29 -1.47 6.25
N TYR A 6 -8.98 -1.65 6.42
CA TYR A 6 -8.43 -2.80 7.14
C TYR A 6 -7.91 -2.37 8.50
N TYR A 7 -8.13 -3.21 9.52
CA TYR A 7 -7.37 -3.08 10.75
C TYR A 7 -5.93 -3.55 10.56
N GLY A 8 -5.00 -2.98 11.33
CA GLY A 8 -3.56 -3.09 11.07
C GLY A 8 -3.02 -4.52 10.84
N TYR A 9 -3.50 -5.49 11.62
CA TYR A 9 -3.11 -6.89 11.45
C TYR A 9 -3.68 -7.49 10.15
N ALA A 10 -4.96 -7.30 9.86
CA ALA A 10 -5.56 -7.79 8.61
C ALA A 10 -4.90 -7.17 7.37
N LEU A 11 -4.54 -5.89 7.43
CA LEU A 11 -3.80 -5.23 6.35
C LEU A 11 -2.43 -5.88 6.14
N THR A 12 -1.71 -6.17 7.23
CA THR A 12 -0.40 -6.83 7.15
C THR A 12 -0.51 -8.23 6.55
N GLN A 13 -1.48 -9.03 7.00
CA GLN A 13 -1.74 -10.37 6.44
C GLN A 13 -2.04 -10.30 4.95
N LYS A 14 -2.88 -9.34 4.53
CA LYS A 14 -3.22 -9.16 3.11
C LYS A 14 -1.99 -8.79 2.26
N MET A 15 -1.12 -7.93 2.78
CA MET A 15 0.13 -7.56 2.10
C MET A 15 1.09 -8.75 1.97
N GLN A 16 1.15 -9.61 2.99
CA GLN A 16 1.99 -10.80 3.01
C GLN A 16 1.62 -11.84 1.95
N GLU A 17 0.39 -11.81 1.42
CA GLU A 17 -0.01 -12.65 0.28
C GLU A 17 0.72 -12.29 -1.03
N SER A 18 1.20 -11.04 -1.15
CA SER A 18 1.81 -10.54 -2.39
C SER A 18 3.28 -10.15 -2.24
N ILE A 19 3.72 -9.78 -1.04
CA ILE A 19 5.11 -9.36 -0.76
C ILE A 19 5.60 -9.93 0.57
N SER A 20 6.89 -10.27 0.65
CA SER A 20 7.52 -10.66 1.92
C SER A 20 7.76 -9.42 2.78
N VAL A 21 6.91 -9.19 3.77
CA VAL A 21 7.02 -8.05 4.70
C VAL A 21 6.70 -8.47 6.13
N SER A 22 7.49 -8.00 7.10
CA SER A 22 7.27 -8.28 8.53
C SER A 22 6.32 -7.27 9.17
N GLU A 23 5.66 -7.66 10.27
CA GLU A 23 4.90 -6.72 11.11
C GLU A 23 5.76 -5.56 11.61
N SER A 24 7.00 -5.85 12.03
CA SER A 24 7.98 -4.85 12.47
C SER A 24 8.31 -3.82 11.40
N THR A 25 8.13 -4.15 10.12
CA THR A 25 8.28 -3.23 8.99
C THR A 25 6.97 -2.50 8.68
N MET A 26 5.83 -3.21 8.71
CA MET A 26 4.53 -2.64 8.34
C MET A 26 4.08 -1.53 9.29
N TYR A 27 4.19 -1.71 10.61
CA TYR A 27 3.67 -0.71 11.56
C TYR A 27 4.40 0.64 11.47
N PRO A 28 5.74 0.72 11.37
CA PRO A 28 6.44 1.97 11.09
C PRO A 28 5.98 2.66 9.79
N VAL A 29 5.74 1.90 8.72
CA VAL A 29 5.23 2.44 7.44
C VAL A 29 3.84 3.06 7.64
N LEU A 30 2.91 2.34 8.27
CA LEU A 30 1.57 2.84 8.56
C LEU A 30 1.60 4.11 9.45
N ARG A 31 2.49 4.14 10.45
CA ARG A 31 2.71 5.34 11.29
C ARG A 31 3.19 6.53 10.46
N ARG A 32 4.14 6.32 9.53
CA ARG A 32 4.66 7.38 8.65
C ARG A 32 3.58 7.88 7.68
N LEU A 33 2.81 6.99 7.06
CA LEU A 33 1.72 7.36 6.16
C LEU A 33 0.63 8.17 6.89
N LYS A 34 0.29 7.79 8.13
CA LYS A 34 -0.60 8.57 8.99
C LYS A 34 -0.01 9.94 9.32
N LYS A 35 1.26 10.01 9.74
CA LYS A 35 1.95 11.27 10.07
C LYS A 35 1.93 12.25 8.89
N ASN A 36 2.02 11.74 7.67
CA ASN A 36 2.00 12.52 6.44
C ASN A 36 0.58 12.80 5.90
N ASN A 37 -0.47 12.55 6.70
CA ASN A 37 -1.87 12.73 6.31
C ASN A 37 -2.33 11.91 5.09
N LEU A 38 -1.60 10.84 4.75
CA LEU A 38 -1.96 9.92 3.66
C LEU A 38 -2.93 8.84 4.12
N LEU A 39 -2.93 8.54 5.42
CA LEU A 39 -3.90 7.67 6.08
C LEU A 39 -4.54 8.39 7.26
N SER A 40 -5.81 8.10 7.47
CA SER A 40 -6.55 8.39 8.69
C SER A 40 -6.79 7.09 9.46
N THR A 41 -7.09 7.20 10.76
CA THR A 41 -7.38 6.02 11.59
C THR A 41 -8.59 6.26 12.46
N TYR A 42 -9.38 5.21 12.66
CA TYR A 42 -10.47 5.16 13.63
C TYR A 42 -10.43 3.82 14.37
N ASP A 43 -11.01 3.76 15.56
CA ASP A 43 -11.09 2.54 16.36
C ASP A 43 -12.52 1.99 16.31
N GLU A 44 -12.68 0.70 16.06
CA GLU A 44 -13.98 0.02 15.96
C GLU A 44 -13.93 -1.34 16.69
N PRO A 45 -14.97 -1.74 17.43
CA PRO A 45 -15.05 -3.06 18.05
C PRO A 45 -15.06 -4.17 17.00
N TYR A 46 -14.16 -5.15 17.13
CA TYR A 46 -14.16 -6.34 16.29
C TYR A 46 -13.70 -7.55 17.09
N GLN A 47 -14.53 -8.60 17.13
CA GLN A 47 -14.29 -9.84 17.89
C GLN A 47 -13.94 -9.56 19.37
N GLY A 48 -14.74 -8.73 20.04
CA GLY A 48 -14.59 -8.44 21.47
C GLY A 48 -13.39 -7.55 21.84
N ARG A 49 -12.67 -6.99 20.85
CA ARG A 49 -11.56 -6.05 21.09
C ARG A 49 -11.68 -4.84 20.17
N ASN A 50 -11.34 -3.65 20.66
CA ASN A 50 -11.21 -2.49 19.78
C ASN A 50 -10.01 -2.70 18.85
N ARG A 51 -10.24 -2.54 17.55
CA ARG A 51 -9.23 -2.62 16.50
C ARG A 51 -9.08 -1.27 15.84
N ARG A 52 -7.83 -0.92 15.52
CA ARG A 52 -7.51 0.29 14.79
C ARG A 52 -7.56 0.05 13.29
N TYR A 53 -8.49 0.71 12.62
CA TYR A 53 -8.67 0.69 11.18
C TYR A 53 -7.89 1.82 10.53
N TYR A 54 -7.40 1.55 9.32
CA TYR A 54 -6.69 2.51 8.49
C TYR A 54 -7.51 2.79 7.24
N LYS A 55 -7.71 4.08 6.97
CA LYS A 55 -8.46 4.56 5.82
C LYS A 55 -7.63 5.55 5.02
N ILE A 56 -7.55 5.33 3.71
CA ILE A 56 -6.84 6.25 2.82
C ILE A 56 -7.56 7.60 2.74
N THR A 57 -6.82 8.69 2.90
CA THR A 57 -7.36 10.05 2.80
C THR A 57 -7.47 10.50 1.33
N ALA A 58 -8.09 11.64 1.07
CA ALA A 58 -8.08 12.24 -0.26
C ALA A 58 -6.65 12.55 -0.74
N GLU A 59 -5.80 13.07 0.15
CA GLU A 59 -4.39 13.33 -0.15
C GLU A 59 -3.60 12.04 -0.37
N GLY A 60 -3.88 10.99 0.42
CA GLY A 60 -3.33 9.65 0.21
C GLY A 60 -3.67 9.09 -1.17
N LYS A 61 -4.92 9.27 -1.64
CA LYS A 61 -5.33 8.85 -2.98
C LYS A 61 -4.60 9.62 -4.08
N ARG A 62 -4.45 10.93 -3.91
CA ARG A 62 -3.69 11.78 -4.86
C ARG A 62 -2.23 11.33 -4.94
N GLN A 63 -1.58 11.13 -3.80
CA GLN A 63 -0.21 10.63 -3.73
C GLN A 63 -0.07 9.23 -4.35
N TYR A 64 -1.03 8.34 -4.09
CA TYR A 64 -1.06 7.00 -4.68
C TYR A 64 -1.12 7.05 -6.21
N GLN A 65 -1.97 7.90 -6.79
CA GLN A 65 -2.06 8.08 -8.23
C GLN A 65 -0.74 8.57 -8.84
N MET A 66 -0.06 9.53 -8.19
CA MET A 66 1.24 10.01 -8.64
C MET A 66 2.29 8.88 -8.63
N ILE A 67 2.38 8.14 -7.52
CA ILE A 67 3.29 6.99 -7.38
C ILE A 67 3.00 5.93 -8.45
N GLN A 68 1.72 5.68 -8.79
CA GLN A 68 1.38 4.73 -9.85
C GLN A 68 1.90 5.18 -11.22
N VAL A 69 1.76 6.47 -11.56
CA VAL A 69 2.28 7.01 -12.82
C VAL A 69 3.80 6.89 -12.86
N GLU A 70 4.48 7.36 -11.82
CA GLU A 70 5.95 7.28 -11.69
C GLU A 70 6.44 5.83 -11.79
N TRP A 71 5.74 4.89 -11.15
CA TRP A 71 6.07 3.47 -11.23
C TRP A 71 5.95 2.91 -12.64
N GLN A 72 4.90 3.27 -13.39
CA GLN A 72 4.74 2.81 -14.77
C GLN A 72 5.83 3.37 -15.69
N GLU A 73 6.23 4.62 -15.50
CA GLU A 73 7.33 5.24 -16.25
C GLU A 73 8.67 4.57 -15.91
N PHE A 74 8.94 4.37 -14.63
CA PHE A 74 10.15 3.68 -14.16
C PHE A 74 10.23 2.27 -14.72
N LYS A 75 9.12 1.51 -14.62
CA LYS A 75 9.03 0.14 -15.15
C LYS A 75 9.31 0.12 -16.66
N LYS A 76 8.69 1.01 -17.45
CA LYS A 76 8.94 1.10 -18.90
C LYS A 76 10.42 1.36 -19.22
N GLY A 77 11.08 2.22 -18.44
CA GLY A 77 12.50 2.50 -18.60
C GLY A 77 13.37 1.25 -18.35
N ILE A 78 13.06 0.50 -17.29
CA ILE A 78 13.73 -0.76 -16.97
C ILE A 78 13.45 -1.83 -18.04
N ASP A 79 12.20 -2.00 -18.45
CA ASP A 79 11.79 -2.98 -19.48
C ASP A 79 12.55 -2.71 -20.79
N LYS A 80 12.64 -1.43 -21.22
CA LYS A 80 13.42 -1.05 -22.41
C LYS A 80 14.92 -1.33 -22.24
N MET A 81 15.49 -1.11 -21.05
CA MET A 81 16.91 -1.36 -20.78
C MET A 81 17.24 -2.85 -20.78
N LEU A 82 16.34 -3.68 -20.23
CA LEU A 82 16.50 -5.14 -20.20
C LEU A 82 16.24 -5.78 -21.57
N GLY A 83 15.76 -4.99 -22.54
CA GLY A 83 15.36 -5.45 -23.86
C GLY A 83 14.00 -6.12 -23.80
N ASP A 84 13.04 -5.63 -24.58
CA ASP A 84 11.89 -6.46 -24.94
C ASP A 84 12.49 -7.75 -25.51
N GLY A 85 12.22 -8.91 -24.90
CA GLY A 85 12.83 -10.20 -25.22
C GLY A 85 12.50 -10.75 -26.62
N LYS A 86 12.47 -9.89 -27.63
CA LYS A 86 12.64 -10.22 -29.04
C LYS A 86 14.11 -9.97 -29.37
N ALA A 87 14.90 -11.01 -29.14
CA ALA A 87 16.04 -11.22 -30.02
C ALA A 87 15.49 -11.19 -31.45
N ASP A 88 15.99 -10.26 -32.25
CA ASP A 88 15.83 -10.29 -33.69
C ASP A 88 16.45 -11.61 -34.19
N GLU A 89 15.61 -12.59 -34.51
CA GLU A 89 15.90 -13.71 -35.41
C GLU A 89 15.05 -13.57 -36.67
#